data_AF-A0A067E7Q7-F1
#
_entry.id   AF-A0A067E7Q7-F1
#
_cell.length_a   1.000
_cell.length_b   1.000
_cell.length_c   1.000
_cell.angle_alpha   90.00
_cell.angle_beta   90.00
_cell.angle_gamma   90.00
#
_symmetry.space_group_name_H-M   'P 1'
#
loop_
_entity.id
_entity.type
_entity.pdbx_description
1 polymer ?
#
loop_
_entity_poly.entity_id
_entity_poly.type
_entity_poly.pdbx_seq_one_letter_code
_entity_poly.pdbx_strand_id
1 'polypeptide(L)'
;DDLTTTLVQQCRQSQFTVQRIIETAGDNEALLFEALNVNDEIQKVLTKYEELKKPSGAPAEPEPAMIPVAVEPDDSPHHAKEDALVRKPAGSRGGSHGSSNDDMMDDLDEMIFGKKGGGTSEGGHDSKKQQPPKDDLISF
;
A
#
# COMPACT_ATOMS: atom_id res chain seq x y z
N ASP A 1 -1.41 -14.27 13.77
CA ASP A 1 -1.56 -15.27 12.70
C ASP A 1 -0.83 -16.55 13.13
N ASP A 2 -1.58 -17.53 13.61
CA ASP A 2 -1.03 -18.73 14.25
C ASP A 2 -0.43 -19.69 13.22
N LEU A 3 -1.00 -19.73 12.02
CA LEU A 3 -0.48 -20.51 10.90
C LEU A 3 0.91 -20.02 10.48
N THR A 4 1.07 -18.72 10.25
CA THR A 4 2.36 -18.11 9.86
C THR A 4 3.41 -18.34 10.93
N THR A 5 3.06 -18.20 12.21
CA THR A 5 3.99 -18.45 13.33
C THR A 5 4.45 -19.91 13.35
N THR A 6 3.53 -20.84 13.11
CA THR A 6 3.83 -22.28 13.02
C THR A 6 4.75 -22.58 11.83
N LEU A 7 4.46 -22.03 10.65
CA LEU A 7 5.28 -22.23 9.45
C LEU A 7 6.70 -21.68 9.64
N VAL A 8 6.85 -20.51 10.28
CA VAL A 8 8.17 -19.93 10.61
C VAL A 8 8.94 -20.83 11.57
N GLN A 9 8.27 -21.39 12.57
CA GLN A 9 8.89 -22.33 13.49
C GLN A 9 9.36 -23.60 12.76
N GLN A 10 8.58 -24.11 11.81
CA GLN A 10 8.99 -25.22 10.94
C GLN A 10 10.19 -24.85 10.06
N CYS A 11 10.23 -23.66 9.47
CA CYS A 11 11.40 -23.19 8.73
C CYS A 11 12.66 -23.17 9.60
N ARG A 12 12.56 -22.69 10.85
CA ARG A 12 13.68 -22.70 11.81
C ARG A 12 14.11 -24.14 12.14
N GLN A 13 13.16 -25.06 12.36
CA GLN A 13 13.49 -26.46 12.60
C GLN A 13 14.17 -27.11 11.38
N SER A 14 13.65 -26.88 10.18
CA SER A 14 14.24 -27.35 8.93
C SER A 14 15.64 -26.78 8.72
N GLN A 15 15.90 -25.54 9.11
CA GLN A 15 17.24 -24.93 9.04
C GLN A 15 18.28 -25.76 9.80
N PHE A 16 17.97 -26.20 11.02
CA PHE A 16 18.88 -27.06 11.78
C PHE A 16 19.13 -28.40 11.08
N THR A 17 18.09 -29.01 10.52
CA THR A 17 18.24 -30.27 9.77
C THR A 17 19.10 -30.08 8.52
N VAL A 18 18.85 -29.02 7.74
CA VAL A 18 19.62 -28.68 6.53
C VAL A 18 21.08 -28.38 6.89
N GLN A 19 21.33 -27.66 7.98
CA GLN A 19 22.69 -27.39 8.46
C GLN A 19 23.45 -28.68 8.76
N ARG A 20 22.80 -29.65 9.41
CA ARG A 20 23.40 -30.98 9.66
C ARG A 20 23.69 -31.73 8.36
N ILE A 21 22.82 -31.63 7.36
CA ILE A 21 23.05 -32.23 6.04
C ILE A 21 24.29 -31.59 5.39
N ILE A 22 24.40 -30.26 5.40
CA ILE A 22 25.56 -29.53 4.88
C ILE A 22 26.85 -30.01 5.54
N GLU A 23 26.87 -30.14 6.87
CA GLU A 23 28.04 -30.59 7.63
C GLU A 23 28.43 -32.04 7.37
N THR A 24 27.47 -32.89 6.98
CA THR A 24 27.66 -34.34 6.78
C THR A 24 27.69 -34.76 5.31
N ALA A 25 27.51 -33.84 4.36
CA ALA A 25 27.47 -34.12 2.93
C ALA A 25 28.79 -34.72 2.38
N GLY A 26 29.91 -34.44 3.04
CA GLY A 26 31.22 -35.01 2.67
C GLY A 26 31.64 -34.61 1.26
N ASP A 27 31.83 -35.61 0.39
CA ASP A 27 32.20 -35.49 -1.02
C ASP A 27 30.99 -35.48 -1.98
N ASN A 28 29.76 -35.58 -1.47
CA ASN A 28 28.56 -35.49 -2.30
C ASN A 28 28.21 -34.03 -2.63
N GLU A 29 28.93 -33.46 -3.59
CA GLU A 29 28.79 -32.05 -4.00
C GLU A 29 27.38 -31.72 -4.49
N ALA A 30 26.72 -32.64 -5.20
CA ALA A 30 25.35 -32.42 -5.68
C ALA A 30 24.38 -32.19 -4.51
N LEU A 31 24.45 -33.05 -3.47
CA LEU A 31 23.66 -32.89 -2.25
C LEU A 31 24.02 -31.59 -1.51
N LEU A 32 25.31 -31.23 -1.46
CA LEU A 32 25.76 -30.00 -0.82
C LEU A 32 25.18 -28.76 -1.51
N PHE A 33 25.21 -28.70 -2.85
CA PHE A 33 24.65 -27.57 -3.60
C PHE A 33 23.14 -27.44 -3.39
N GLU A 34 22.42 -28.56 -3.41
CA GLU A 34 20.97 -28.55 -3.13
C GLU A 34 20.68 -28.10 -1.70
N ALA A 35 21.41 -28.61 -0.70
CA ALA A 35 21.24 -28.25 0.69
C ALA A 35 21.55 -26.78 0.95
N LEU A 36 22.58 -26.22 0.33
CA LEU A 36 22.92 -24.80 0.40
C LEU A 36 21.82 -23.94 -0.23
N ASN A 37 21.33 -24.31 -1.41
CA ASN A 37 20.24 -23.58 -2.07
C ASN A 37 18.95 -23.59 -1.22
N VAL A 38 18.61 -24.72 -0.60
CA VAL A 38 17.48 -24.79 0.33
C VAL A 38 17.71 -23.91 1.57
N ASN A 39 18.95 -23.86 2.10
CA ASN A 39 19.30 -22.99 3.23
C ASN A 39 19.07 -21.51 2.88
N ASP A 40 19.50 -21.08 1.69
CA ASP A 40 19.32 -19.72 1.20
C ASP A 40 17.83 -19.32 1.13
N GLU A 41 16.98 -20.20 0.58
CA GLU A 41 15.53 -19.96 0.54
C GLU A 41 14.89 -19.93 1.94
N ILE A 42 15.34 -20.79 2.87
CA ILE A 42 14.90 -20.74 4.28
C ILE A 42 15.29 -19.40 4.92
N GLN A 43 16.56 -18.97 4.78
CA GLN A 43 17.05 -17.72 5.34
C GLN A 43 16.29 -16.51 4.78
N LYS A 44 16.02 -16.52 3.48
CA LYS A 44 15.24 -15.48 2.78
C LYS A 44 13.82 -15.38 3.30
N VAL A 45 13.12 -16.50 3.48
CA VAL A 45 11.74 -16.51 4.03
C VAL A 45 11.74 -16.02 5.48
N LEU A 46 12.70 -16.46 6.31
CA LEU A 46 12.81 -16.01 7.69
C LEU A 46 13.11 -14.50 7.77
N THR A 47 14.01 -13.99 6.94
CA THR A 47 14.32 -12.55 6.86
C THR A 47 13.09 -11.74 6.50
N LYS A 48 12.35 -12.16 5.47
CA LYS A 48 11.10 -11.50 5.06
C LYS A 48 10.04 -11.51 6.17
N TYR A 49 9.93 -12.60 6.93
CA TYR A 49 9.00 -12.64 8.06
C TYR A 49 9.36 -11.63 9.15
N GLU A 50 10.65 -11.51 9.50
CA GLU A 50 11.10 -10.51 10.48
C GLU A 50 10.88 -9.07 9.99
N GLU A 51 11.06 -8.79 8.69
CA GLU A 51 10.72 -7.51 8.08
C GLU A 51 9.24 -7.17 8.22
N LEU A 52 8.35 -8.14 7.98
CA LEU A 52 6.90 -7.97 8.13
C LEU A 52 6.47 -7.80 9.59
N LYS A 53 7.20 -8.36 10.55
CA LYS A 53 6.95 -8.14 11.98
C LYS A 53 7.41 -6.77 12.46
N LYS A 54 8.35 -6.13 11.76
CA LYS A 54 8.78 -4.79 12.11
C LYS A 54 7.59 -3.85 11.89
N PRO A 55 7.12 -3.11 12.92
CA PRO A 55 6.05 -2.15 12.71
C PRO A 55 6.50 -1.16 11.65
N SER A 56 5.75 -1.05 10.55
CA SER A 56 5.92 -0.01 9.56
C SER A 56 5.82 1.31 10.31
N GLY A 57 6.96 1.97 10.55
CA GLY A 57 6.98 3.25 11.24
C GLY A 57 5.98 4.18 10.57
N ALA A 58 5.12 4.82 11.36
CA ALA A 58 4.28 5.89 10.87
C ALA A 58 5.17 6.89 10.10
N PRO A 59 4.71 7.49 8.99
CA PRO A 59 5.41 8.61 8.38
C PRO A 59 5.73 9.61 9.49
N ALA A 60 7.00 10.03 9.59
CA ALA A 60 7.38 11.05 10.56
C ALA A 60 6.42 12.22 10.41
N GLU A 61 5.69 12.54 11.48
CA GLU A 61 4.76 13.66 11.50
C GLU A 61 5.56 14.90 11.08
N PRO A 62 5.16 15.62 10.02
CA PRO A 62 5.92 16.79 9.58
C PRO A 62 5.98 17.78 10.74
N GLU A 63 7.19 18.12 11.18
CA GLU A 63 7.36 19.08 12.28
C GLU A 63 6.59 20.36 11.92
N PRO A 64 5.71 20.85 12.82
CA PRO A 64 4.87 22.00 12.53
C PRO A 64 5.77 23.20 12.19
N ALA A 65 5.60 23.73 10.98
CA ALA A 65 6.35 24.89 10.51
C ALA A 65 6.11 26.08 11.46
N MET A 66 7.13 26.47 12.21
CA MET A 66 7.08 27.65 13.08
C MET A 66 7.15 28.90 12.20
N ILE A 67 5.99 29.51 11.91
CA ILE A 67 5.91 30.80 11.23
C ILE A 67 6.29 31.90 12.23
N PRO A 68 7.33 32.72 11.98
CA PRO A 68 7.64 33.84 12.85
C PRO A 68 6.49 34.86 12.80
N VAL A 69 5.88 35.13 13.96
CA VAL A 69 4.90 36.20 14.11
C VAL A 69 5.67 37.53 14.06
N ALA A 70 5.58 38.23 12.93
CA ALA A 70 5.97 39.63 12.85
C ALA A 70 4.96 40.44 13.67
N VAL A 71 5.43 41.03 14.77
CA VAL A 71 4.65 42.02 15.53
C VAL A 71 4.73 43.32 14.74
N GLU A 72 3.68 43.64 14.00
CA GLU A 72 3.46 45.00 13.48
C GLU A 72 3.29 45.94 14.67
N PRO A 73 4.09 47.01 14.81
CA PRO A 73 3.87 48.01 15.84
C PRO A 73 2.58 48.78 15.55
N ASP A 74 1.68 48.76 16.54
CA ASP A 74 0.52 49.63 16.63
C ASP A 74 0.99 51.09 16.73
N ASP A 75 1.00 51.79 15.59
CA ASP A 75 1.12 53.24 15.56
C ASP A 75 -0.24 53.80 15.10
N SER A 76 -1.06 54.10 16.09
CA SER A 76 -2.25 54.92 15.96
C SER A 76 -1.85 56.39 15.91
N PRO A 77 -2.24 57.12 14.86
CA PRO A 77 -2.52 58.54 15.00
C PRO A 77 -3.99 58.81 14.64
N HIS A 78 -4.77 59.07 15.70
CA HIS A 78 -6.00 59.85 15.62
C HIS A 78 -5.77 61.15 14.83
N HIS A 79 -6.43 61.36 13.69
CA HIS A 79 -7.34 62.51 13.44
C HIS A 79 -7.75 62.70 11.97
N ALA A 80 -9.06 62.94 11.81
CA ALA A 80 -9.73 63.78 10.80
C ALA A 80 -9.79 63.22 9.35
N LYS A 81 -10.92 63.14 8.64
CA LYS A 81 -12.21 63.83 8.71
C LYS A 81 -13.32 62.89 8.22
N GLU A 82 -14.49 63.08 8.83
CA GLU A 82 -15.80 62.75 8.27
C GLU A 82 -15.96 63.32 6.84
N ASP A 83 -16.37 62.49 5.87
CA ASP A 83 -17.49 62.78 4.95
C ASP A 83 -17.86 61.52 4.12
N ALA A 84 -19.11 61.48 3.67
CA ALA A 84 -19.74 60.49 2.78
C ALA A 84 -20.17 59.11 3.37
N LEU A 85 -21.13 59.17 4.30
CA LEU A 85 -22.15 58.13 4.46
C LEU A 85 -22.93 57.95 3.14
N VAL A 86 -22.57 56.96 2.30
CA VAL A 86 -23.43 56.56 1.18
C VAL A 86 -23.71 55.07 1.24
N ARG A 87 -24.86 54.73 1.82
CA ARG A 87 -25.52 53.43 1.63
C ARG A 87 -25.85 53.30 0.14
N LYS A 88 -25.28 52.31 -0.54
CA LYS A 88 -25.77 51.91 -1.87
C LYS A 88 -26.67 50.67 -1.74
N PRO A 89 -27.95 50.75 -2.15
CA PRO A 89 -28.82 49.59 -2.20
C PRO A 89 -28.66 48.81 -3.53
N ALA A 90 -28.91 47.51 -3.41
CA ALA A 90 -29.22 46.46 -4.40
C ALA A 90 -28.86 46.68 -5.88
N GLY A 91 -28.01 45.78 -6.41
CA GLY A 91 -27.78 45.59 -7.85
C GLY A 91 -27.54 44.12 -8.16
N SER A 92 -28.58 43.47 -8.68
CA SER A 92 -28.67 42.08 -9.08
C SER A 92 -27.61 41.64 -10.11
N ARG A 93 -26.94 40.52 -9.84
CA ARG A 93 -26.41 39.54 -10.82
C ARG A 93 -26.58 38.19 -10.11
N GLY A 94 -27.60 37.38 -10.37
CA GLY A 94 -28.01 36.92 -11.69
C GLY A 94 -27.13 35.73 -12.04
N GLY A 95 -27.69 34.53 -12.01
CA GLY A 95 -27.06 33.35 -12.61
C GLY A 95 -26.94 32.16 -11.66
N SER A 96 -27.90 31.26 -11.81
CA SER A 96 -27.75 29.83 -11.52
C SER A 96 -26.38 29.29 -11.96
N HIS A 97 -25.66 28.62 -11.06
CA HIS A 97 -24.90 27.42 -11.44
C HIS A 97 -24.64 26.54 -10.21
N GLY A 98 -25.68 25.82 -9.79
CA GLY A 98 -25.61 24.77 -8.77
C GLY A 98 -25.49 23.37 -9.38
N SER A 99 -24.60 23.17 -10.36
CA SER A 99 -24.28 21.86 -10.94
C SER A 99 -23.01 22.02 -11.78
N SER A 100 -21.86 21.78 -11.16
CA SER A 100 -20.52 21.93 -11.77
C SER A 100 -19.40 21.47 -10.82
N ASN A 101 -19.73 20.97 -9.62
CA ASN A 101 -18.73 20.38 -8.73
C ASN A 101 -18.69 18.85 -8.88
N ASP A 102 -19.67 18.31 -9.60
CA ASP A 102 -20.00 16.93 -9.81
C ASP A 102 -18.94 16.29 -10.75
N ASP A 103 -18.63 16.97 -11.86
CA ASP A 103 -17.64 16.50 -12.84
C ASP A 103 -16.22 16.40 -12.26
N MET A 104 -15.87 17.31 -11.33
CA MET A 104 -14.58 17.25 -10.64
C MET A 104 -14.49 16.08 -9.64
N MET A 105 -15.62 15.57 -9.15
CA MET A 105 -15.65 14.39 -8.28
C MET A 105 -15.48 13.11 -9.08
N ASP A 106 -16.06 13.04 -10.28
CA ASP A 106 -15.95 11.87 -11.16
C ASP A 106 -14.50 11.65 -11.65
N ASP A 107 -13.78 12.72 -12.02
CA ASP A 107 -12.37 12.65 -12.41
C ASP A 107 -11.47 12.14 -11.26
N LEU A 108 -11.79 12.52 -10.02
CA LEU A 108 -11.05 12.09 -8.84
C LEU A 108 -11.22 10.59 -8.60
N ASP A 109 -12.46 10.09 -8.70
CA ASP A 109 -12.76 8.67 -8.57
C ASP A 109 -12.13 7.85 -9.71
N GLU A 110 -12.05 8.39 -10.94
CA GLU A 110 -11.39 7.73 -12.08
C GLU A 110 -9.89 7.53 -11.83
N MET A 111 -9.19 8.49 -11.22
CA MET A 111 -7.77 8.37 -10.88
C MET A 111 -7.50 7.40 -9.74
N ILE A 112 -8.42 7.25 -8.78
CA ILE A 112 -8.25 6.41 -7.58
C ILE A 112 -8.65 4.95 -7.86
N PHE A 113 -9.77 4.73 -8.54
CA PHE A 113 -10.34 3.40 -8.74
C PHE A 113 -10.12 2.84 -10.15
N GLY A 114 -9.62 3.67 -11.08
CA GLY A 114 -9.55 3.33 -12.49
C GLY A 114 -10.92 3.42 -13.17
N LYS A 115 -10.95 3.83 -14.44
CA LYS A 115 -12.18 4.06 -15.21
C LYS A 115 -13.09 2.82 -15.22
N LYS A 116 -14.22 2.88 -14.50
CA LYS A 116 -15.28 1.88 -14.58
C LYS A 116 -16.24 2.24 -15.72
N GLY A 117 -15.76 2.13 -16.96
CA GLY A 117 -16.54 2.34 -18.18
C GLY A 117 -16.14 1.34 -19.25
N GLY A 118 -17.04 0.39 -19.53
CA GLY A 118 -16.77 -0.83 -20.27
C GLY A 118 -16.26 -0.66 -21.70
N GLY A 119 -15.26 -1.46 -22.04
CA GLY A 119 -14.94 -1.84 -23.40
C GLY A 119 -15.42 -3.27 -23.64
N THR A 120 -16.45 -3.43 -24.46
CA THR A 120 -16.72 -4.67 -25.17
C THR A 120 -15.53 -4.97 -26.09
N SER A 121 -14.86 -6.11 -25.92
CA SER A 121 -14.04 -6.70 -26.98
C SER A 121 -13.95 -8.21 -26.77
N GLU A 122 -14.18 -8.88 -27.89
CA GLU A 122 -14.24 -10.32 -28.11
C GLU A 122 -12.92 -11.05 -27.81
N GLY A 123 -13.04 -12.36 -27.59
CA GLY A 123 -11.93 -13.31 -27.47
C GLY A 123 -12.23 -14.29 -26.34
N GLY A 124 -13.00 -15.36 -26.53
CA GLY A 124 -12.66 -16.44 -27.43
C GLY A 124 -11.71 -17.41 -26.72
N HIS A 125 -12.23 -18.41 -26.00
CA HIS A 125 -11.84 -19.80 -26.22
C HIS A 125 -12.70 -20.79 -25.42
N ASP A 126 -13.39 -21.59 -26.22
CA ASP A 126 -13.78 -22.97 -26.01
C ASP A 126 -12.80 -23.75 -25.10
N SER A 127 -13.32 -24.46 -24.10
CA SER A 127 -13.05 -25.90 -23.85
C SER A 127 -13.51 -26.30 -22.45
N LYS A 128 -14.60 -27.07 -22.45
CA LYS A 128 -15.08 -27.95 -21.37
C LYS A 128 -13.94 -28.85 -20.88
N LYS A 129 -13.21 -28.43 -19.83
CA LYS A 129 -12.25 -29.31 -19.14
C LYS A 129 -13.02 -30.30 -18.28
N GLN A 130 -13.05 -31.55 -18.77
CA GLN A 130 -13.37 -32.74 -18.01
C GLN A 130 -12.48 -32.82 -16.77
N GLN A 131 -13.09 -33.15 -15.64
CA GLN A 131 -12.40 -33.44 -14.38
C GLN A 131 -11.44 -34.63 -14.56
N PRO A 132 -10.25 -34.62 -13.96
CA PRO A 132 -9.45 -35.83 -13.83
C PRO A 132 -10.10 -36.76 -12.77
N PRO A 133 -10.22 -38.07 -13.02
CA PRO A 133 -10.57 -39.01 -11.97
C PRO A 133 -9.44 -39.10 -10.95
N LYS A 134 -9.85 -39.11 -9.69
CA LYS A 134 -9.01 -39.32 -8.52
C LYS A 134 -8.77 -40.81 -8.42
N ASP A 135 -7.60 -41.27 -8.85
CA ASP A 135 -7.14 -42.62 -8.52
C ASP A 135 -6.27 -42.54 -7.27
N ASP A 136 -6.88 -42.94 -6.17
CA ASP A 136 -6.27 -43.23 -4.88
C ASP A 136 -5.15 -44.26 -5.07
N LEU A 137 -3.90 -43.85 -4.81
CA LEU A 137 -2.77 -44.76 -4.70
C LEU A 137 -2.24 -44.77 -3.27
N ILE A 138 -3.05 -45.32 -2.36
CA ILE A 138 -2.56 -45.91 -1.12
C ILE A 138 -2.67 -47.42 -1.31
N SER A 139 -1.53 -48.10 -1.48
CA SER A 139 -1.43 -49.55 -1.35
C SER A 139 -0.37 -49.87 -0.30
N PHE A 140 -0.74 -50.77 0.61
CA PHE A 140 -0.03 -51.18 1.82
C PHE A 140 1.33 -51.83 1.57
#